data_AF-A0A1E2RXA3-F1
#
_entry.id   AF-A0A1E2RXA3-F1
#
_cell.length_a   1.000
_cell.length_b   1.000
_cell.length_c   1.000
_cell.angle_alpha   90.00
_cell.angle_beta   90.00
_cell.angle_gamma   90.00
#
_symmetry.space_group_name_H-M   'P 1'
#
loop_
_entity.id
_entity.type
_entity.pdbx_description
1 polymer ?
#
loop_
_entity_poly.entity_id
_entity_poly.type
_entity_poly.pdbx_seq_one_letter_code
_entity_poly.pdbx_strand_id
1 'polypeptide(L)' 'MAVQVTPPTKNMLYFAIALGVIALLLYIIGVLGFVDGGFGFIGHFAFWISMAALASLIAAVTMKGV' A
#
# COMPACT_ATOMS: atom_id res chain seq x y z
N MET A 1 -5.52 27.58 -2.30
CA MET A 1 -5.03 27.31 -0.94
C MET A 1 -4.64 25.84 -0.87
N ALA A 2 -3.38 25.51 -0.56
CA ALA A 2 -3.01 24.11 -0.35
C ALA A 2 -3.70 23.64 0.94
N VAL A 3 -4.67 22.74 0.81
CA VAL A 3 -5.35 22.11 1.95
C VAL A 3 -4.27 21.37 2.75
N GLN A 4 -3.85 21.96 3.87
CA GLN A 4 -2.88 21.33 4.75
C GLN A 4 -3.53 20.09 5.34
N VAL A 5 -3.00 18.94 4.98
CA VAL A 5 -3.45 17.66 5.54
C VAL A 5 -3.12 17.67 7.02
N THR A 6 -4.12 17.46 7.88
CA THR A 6 -3.89 17.40 9.32
C THR A 6 -2.85 16.30 9.64
N PRO A 7 -2.00 16.48 10.67
CA PRO A 7 -0.93 15.54 10.99
C PRO A 7 -1.33 14.05 11.01
N PRO A 8 -2.46 13.63 11.62
CA PRO A 8 -2.87 12.22 11.62
C PRO A 8 -3.18 11.69 10.21
N THR A 9 -3.88 12.49 9.38
CA THR A 9 -4.23 12.11 8.00
C THR A 9 -3.00 12.02 7.11
N LYS A 10 -2.00 12.90 7.31
CA LYS A 10 -0.74 12.89 6.58
C LYS A 10 0.07 11.63 6.86
N ASN A 11 0.13 11.22 8.13
CA ASN A 11 0.83 10.00 8.54
C ASN A 11 0.17 8.74 7.97
N MET A 12 -1.17 8.67 7.96
CA MET A 12 -1.88 7.54 7.36
C MET A 12 -1.72 7.50 5.83
N LEU A 13 -1.61 8.65 5.17
CA LEU A 13 -1.34 8.71 3.73
C LEU A 13 0.07 8.21 3.40
N TYR A 14 1.08 8.59 4.19
CA TYR A 14 2.44 8.03 4.03
C TYR A 14 2.49 6.53 4.33
N PHE A 15 1.75 6.07 5.32
CA PHE A 15 1.64 4.64 5.62
C PHE A 15 1.02 3.85 4.46
N ALA A 16 -0.07 4.37 3.88
CA ALA A 16 -0.70 3.78 2.71
C ALA A 16 0.26 3.73 1.50
N ILE A 17 1.02 4.79 1.25
CA ILE A 17 2.04 4.83 0.19
C ILE A 17 3.13 3.78 0.45
N ALA A 18 3.65 3.69 1.68
CA ALA A 18 4.69 2.74 2.03
C ALA A 18 4.21 1.29 1.79
N LEU A 19 2.99 0.95 2.22
CA LEU A 19 2.40 -0.36 1.95
C LEU A 19 2.24 -0.62 0.45
N GLY A 20 1.80 0.38 -0.33
CA GLY A 20 1.68 0.27 -1.79
C GLY A 20 3.02 0.00 -2.47
N VAL A 21 4.10 0.67 -2.05
CA VAL A 21 5.46 0.43 -2.57
C VAL A 21 5.93 -0.98 -2.22
N ILE A 22 5.70 -1.45 -0.99
CA ILE A 22 6.07 -2.81 -0.59
C ILE A 22 5.30 -3.84 -1.42
N ALA A 23 3.99 -3.66 -1.62
CA ALA A 23 3.19 -4.55 -2.45
C ALA A 23 3.70 -4.61 -3.90
N LEU A 24 4.06 -3.46 -4.48
CA LEU A 24 4.61 -3.38 -5.83
C LEU A 24 5.95 -4.12 -5.95
N LEU A 25 6.85 -3.93 -4.97
CA LEU A 25 8.14 -4.62 -4.95
C LEU A 25 7.96 -6.14 -4.85
N LEU A 26 7.06 -6.60 -3.98
CA LEU A 26 6.75 -8.02 -3.86
C LEU A 26 6.14 -8.59 -5.14
N TYR A 27 5.26 -7.85 -5.80
CA TYR A 27 4.73 -8.25 -7.10
C TYR A 27 5.84 -8.38 -8.14
N ILE A 28 6.75 -7.41 -8.26
CA ILE A 28 7.90 -7.45 -9.18
C ILE A 28 8.80 -8.64 -8.88
N ILE A 29 9.12 -8.88 -7.61
CA ILE A 29 9.93 -10.03 -7.16
C ILE A 29 9.24 -11.34 -7.55
N GLY A 30 7.92 -11.42 -7.37
CA GLY A 30 7.11 -12.56 -7.78
C GLY A 30 7.14 -12.78 -9.29
N VAL A 31 6.90 -11.74 -10.10
CA VAL A 31 6.89 -11.80 -11.58
C VAL A 31 8.26 -12.25 -12.11
N LEU A 32 9.33 -11.67 -11.58
CA LEU A 32 10.69 -11.92 -12.04
C LEU A 32 11.26 -13.24 -11.49
N GLY A 33 10.55 -13.91 -10.59
CA GLY A 33 10.94 -15.22 -10.09
C GLY A 33 12.21 -15.20 -9.24
N PHE A 34 12.54 -14.07 -8.59
CA PHE A 34 13.77 -13.93 -7.80
C PHE A 34 13.81 -14.79 -6.52
N VAL A 35 12.68 -15.38 -6.11
CA VAL A 35 12.55 -16.14 -4.87
C VAL A 35 11.90 -17.49 -5.16
N ASP A 36 12.52 -18.56 -4.67
CA ASP A 36 12.00 -19.92 -4.73
C ASP A 36 10.72 -20.02 -3.88
N GLY A 37 9.60 -20.37 -4.51
CA GLY A 37 8.25 -20.29 -3.93
C GLY A 37 7.17 -19.93 -4.97
N GLY A 38 7.59 -19.44 -6.13
CA GLY A 38 6.72 -19.20 -7.29
C GLY A 38 5.78 -18.00 -7.12
N PHE A 39 5.23 -17.55 -8.25
CA PHE A 39 4.34 -16.40 -8.31
C PHE A 39 3.15 -16.50 -7.33
N GLY A 40 2.67 -17.71 -7.07
CA GLY A 40 1.54 -17.97 -6.18
C GLY A 40 1.78 -17.58 -4.72
N PHE A 41 2.94 -17.88 -4.15
CA PHE A 41 3.22 -17.58 -2.74
C PHE A 41 3.42 -16.07 -2.54
N ILE A 42 4.31 -15.46 -3.32
CA ILE A 42 4.66 -14.04 -3.18
C ILE A 42 3.51 -13.14 -3.64
N GLY A 43 2.80 -13.54 -4.69
CA GLY A 43 1.60 -12.85 -5.17
C GLY A 43 0.48 -12.79 -4.13
N HIS A 44 0.32 -13.83 -3.30
CA HIS A 44 -0.66 -13.83 -2.21
C HIS A 44 -0.37 -12.72 -1.18
N PHE A 45 0.89 -12.56 -0.76
CA PHE A 45 1.27 -11.49 0.18
C PHE A 45 1.18 -10.11 -0.47
N ALA A 46 1.65 -9.96 -1.72
CA ALA A 46 1.54 -8.71 -2.46
C ALA A 46 0.08 -8.24 -2.56
N PHE A 47 -0.85 -9.16 -2.81
CA PHE A 47 -2.28 -8.88 -2.84
C PHE A 47 -2.80 -8.35 -1.49
N TRP A 48 -2.57 -9.07 -0.38
CA TRP A 48 -3.07 -8.62 0.92
C TRP A 48 -2.46 -7.31 1.40
N ILE A 49 -1.17 -7.09 1.10
CA ILE A 49 -0.51 -5.81 1.41
C ILE A 49 -1.12 -4.68 0.58
N SER A 50 -1.45 -4.93 -0.69
CA SER A 50 -2.15 -3.95 -1.53
C SER A 50 -3.56 -3.63 -1.01
N MET A 51 -4.28 -4.62 -0.48
CA MET A 51 -5.58 -4.41 0.15
C MET A 51 -5.47 -3.57 1.44
N ALA A 52 -4.44 -3.82 2.25
CA ALA A 52 -4.16 -3.01 3.45
C ALA A 52 -3.76 -1.56 3.08
N ALA A 53 -2.98 -1.38 2.01
CA ALA A 53 -2.64 -0.07 1.47
C ALA A 53 -3.90 0.68 1.02
N LEU A 54 -4.78 0.01 0.28
CA LEU A 54 -6.06 0.56 -0.17
C LEU A 54 -6.96 0.95 1.00
N ALA A 55 -7.11 0.07 2.00
CA ALA A 55 -7.91 0.37 3.19
C ALA A 55 -7.35 1.57 3.96
N SER A 56 -6.03 1.66 4.09
CA SER A 56 -5.34 2.79 4.73
C SER A 56 -5.53 4.09 3.94
N LEU A 57 -5.51 4.01 2.60
CA LEU A 57 -5.78 5.14 1.72
C LEU A 57 -7.23 5.62 1.85
N ILE A 58 -8.20 4.70 1.82
CA ILE A 58 -9.62 5.01 2.03
C ILE A 58 -9.81 5.66 3.40
N ALA A 59 -9.23 5.11 4.46
CA ALA A 59 -9.29 5.70 5.79
C ALA A 59 -8.70 7.13 5.80
N ALA A 60 -7.53 7.33 5.18
CA ALA A 60 -6.91 8.65 5.05
C ALA A 60 -7.82 9.65 4.29
N VAL A 61 -8.44 9.22 3.19
CA VAL A 61 -9.37 10.06 2.41
C VAL A 61 -10.64 10.37 3.21
N THR A 62 -11.22 9.39 3.90
CA THR A 62 -12.43 9.57 4.70
C THR A 62 -12.20 10.49 5.89
N MET A 63 -11.06 10.38 6.58
CA MET A 63 -10.69 11.32 7.66
C MET A 63 -10.37 12.73 7.13
N LYS A 64 -9.97 12.84 5.86
CA LYS A 64 -9.76 14.14 5.23
C LYS A 64 -11.10 14.85 4.95
N GLY A 65 -12.21 14.12 4.79
CA GLY A 65 -13.51 14.68 4.32
C GLY A 65 -13.39 15.19 2.87
N VAL A 66 -14.43 15.48 2.09
CA VAL A 66 -15.55 16.41 2.36
C VAL A 66 -15.11 17.62 3.15
#